data_AF-A0A553PE24-F1
#
_entry.id   AF-A0A553PE24-F1
#
_cell.length_a   1.000
_cell.length_b   1.000
_cell.length_c   1.000
_cell.angle_alpha   90.00
_cell.angle_beta   90.00
_cell.angle_gamma   90.00
#
_symmetry.space_group_name_H-M   'P 1'
#
loop_
_entity.id
_entity.type
_entity.pdbx_description
1 polymer ?
#
loop_
_entity_poly.entity_id
_entity_poly.type
_entity_poly.pdbx_seq_one_letter_code
_entity_poly.pdbx_strand_id
1 'polypeptide(L)'
;KMCPHDLSPKSPAMDPEEIRQRKMTKRSKVIEELVRTEGDFQRDLEHCINQVVDVDRLFTNIESVFEVSAELLQRLQEATSDPDPETQLIGEVFIQIKAIMEEVYKIYCYHHDEANASLKSYEAQEDIQKHFRRCILSLRKIYDQE
;
A
#
# COMPACT_ATOMS: atom_id res chain seq x y z
N LYS A 1 2.08 19.81 -64.75
CA LYS A 1 1.66 20.48 -63.50
C LYS A 1 0.79 19.50 -62.71
N MET A 2 1.33 18.90 -61.65
CA MET A 2 0.52 18.17 -60.66
C MET A 2 1.12 18.51 -59.30
N CYS A 3 0.35 19.17 -58.44
CA CYS A 3 0.67 19.39 -57.04
C CYS A 3 0.18 18.17 -56.25
N PRO A 4 0.94 17.60 -55.29
CA PRO A 4 0.40 16.59 -54.41
C PRO A 4 -0.46 17.26 -53.33
N HIS A 5 -1.71 16.83 -53.24
CA HIS A 5 -2.57 17.05 -52.09
C HIS A 5 -2.07 16.16 -50.95
N ASP A 6 -1.42 16.76 -49.96
CA ASP A 6 -1.18 16.14 -48.66
C ASP A 6 -2.09 16.83 -47.63
N LEU A 7 -3.37 16.45 -47.63
CA LEU A 7 -4.34 16.86 -46.62
C LEU A 7 -4.56 15.69 -45.66
N SER A 8 -3.53 15.36 -44.88
CA SER A 8 -3.76 14.70 -43.60
C SER A 8 -4.12 15.78 -42.58
N PRO A 9 -5.28 15.72 -41.90
CA PRO A 9 -5.58 16.65 -40.83
C PRO A 9 -4.59 16.38 -39.70
N LYS A 10 -3.62 17.30 -39.50
CA LYS A 10 -2.85 17.34 -38.27
C LYS A 10 -3.86 17.53 -37.14
N SER A 11 -4.05 16.51 -36.30
CA SER A 11 -4.79 16.67 -35.05
C SER A 11 -4.25 17.93 -34.35
N PRO A 12 -5.11 18.82 -33.84
CA PRO A 12 -4.62 20.02 -33.17
C PRO A 12 -3.69 19.59 -32.04
N ALA A 13 -2.45 20.06 -32.07
CA ALA A 13 -1.52 19.85 -30.97
C ALA A 13 -2.18 20.43 -29.72
N MET A 14 -2.37 19.60 -28.68
CA MET A 14 -2.95 20.06 -27.43
C MET A 14 -2.11 21.18 -26.84
N ASP A 15 -2.78 22.16 -26.24
CA ASP A 15 -2.13 23.29 -25.57
C ASP A 15 -1.19 22.77 -24.45
N PRO A 16 0.07 23.23 -24.37
CA PRO A 16 0.98 22.88 -23.28
C PRO A 16 0.38 23.04 -21.88
N GLU A 17 -0.50 24.03 -21.67
CA GLU A 17 -1.17 24.25 -20.40
C GLU A 17 -2.17 23.12 -20.08
N GLU A 18 -2.94 22.70 -21.08
CA GLU A 18 -3.87 21.58 -20.95
C GLU A 18 -3.12 20.27 -20.65
N ILE A 19 -1.95 20.07 -21.25
CA ILE A 19 -1.07 18.92 -20.96
C ILE A 19 -0.58 18.97 -19.50
N ARG A 20 -0.14 20.14 -19.03
CA ARG A 20 0.32 20.33 -17.64
C ARG A 20 -0.80 20.03 -16.67
N GLN A 21 -1.99 20.61 -16.87
CA GLN A 21 -3.14 20.38 -16.02
C GLN A 21 -3.52 18.90 -15.94
N ARG A 22 -3.56 18.20 -17.08
CA ARG A 22 -3.85 16.75 -17.11
C ARG A 22 -2.82 15.93 -16.33
N LYS A 23 -1.53 16.26 -16.47
CA LYS A 23 -0.45 15.59 -15.70
C LYS A 23 -0.59 15.84 -14.20
N MET A 24 -0.91 17.07 -13.80
CA MET A 24 -1.11 17.41 -12.39
C MET A 24 -2.33 16.71 -11.80
N THR A 25 -3.47 16.69 -12.50
CA THR A 25 -4.65 15.92 -12.08
C THR A 25 -4.33 14.43 -11.93
N LYS A 26 -3.56 13.85 -12.87
CA LYS A 26 -3.13 12.45 -12.75
C LYS A 26 -2.24 12.25 -11.52
N ARG A 27 -1.27 13.14 -11.30
CA ARG A 27 -0.37 13.07 -10.14
C ARG A 27 -1.14 13.11 -8.82
N SER A 28 -2.09 14.03 -8.66
CA SER A 28 -2.92 14.11 -7.46
C SER A 28 -3.68 12.81 -7.19
N LYS A 29 -4.27 12.19 -8.22
CA LYS A 29 -4.97 10.91 -8.07
C LYS A 29 -4.05 9.76 -7.64
N VAL A 30 -2.83 9.71 -8.17
CA VAL A 30 -1.84 8.68 -7.80
C VAL A 30 -1.41 8.86 -6.34
N ILE A 31 -1.21 10.09 -5.90
CA ILE A 31 -0.86 10.39 -4.50
C ILE A 31 -2.01 10.03 -3.56
N GLU A 32 -3.24 10.39 -3.92
CA GLU A 32 -4.44 10.03 -3.15
C GLU A 32 -4.59 8.50 -3.04
N GLU A 33 -4.41 7.78 -4.15
CA GLU A 33 -4.43 6.32 -4.16
C GLU A 33 -3.33 5.73 -3.26
N LEU A 34 -2.10 6.26 -3.33
CA LEU A 34 -0.98 5.81 -2.50
C LEU A 34 -1.29 5.94 -1.00
N VAL A 35 -1.75 7.11 -0.55
CA VAL A 35 -2.10 7.35 0.86
C VAL A 35 -3.25 6.44 1.29
N ARG A 36 -4.27 6.29 0.45
CA ARG A 36 -5.41 5.42 0.75
C ARG A 36 -4.96 3.97 0.88
N THR A 37 -4.18 3.46 -0.07
CA THR A 37 -3.73 2.06 -0.06
C THR A 37 -2.79 1.77 1.12
N GLU A 38 -1.98 2.73 1.56
CA GLU A 38 -1.17 2.58 2.77
C GLU A 38 -2.04 2.54 4.03
N GLY A 39 -3.09 3.37 4.10
CA GLY A 39 -4.07 3.31 5.18
C GLY A 39 -4.85 1.99 5.21
N ASP A 40 -5.23 1.46 4.05
CA ASP A 40 -5.86 0.15 3.93
C ASP A 40 -4.91 -0.96 4.43
N PHE A 41 -3.65 -0.92 3.99
CA PHE A 41 -2.63 -1.86 4.42
C PHE A 41 -2.38 -1.82 5.94
N GLN A 42 -2.28 -0.63 6.53
CA GLN A 42 -2.10 -0.49 7.98
C GLN A 42 -3.29 -1.07 8.76
N ARG A 43 -4.53 -0.84 8.29
CA ARG A 43 -5.73 -1.43 8.91
C ARG A 43 -5.72 -2.95 8.83
N ASP A 44 -5.34 -3.51 7.68
CA ASP A 44 -5.20 -4.95 7.51
C ASP A 44 -4.18 -5.53 8.51
N LEU A 45 -3.05 -4.84 8.71
CA LEU A 45 -2.03 -5.23 9.69
C LEU A 45 -2.55 -5.19 11.13
N GLU A 46 -3.24 -4.11 11.52
CA GLU A 46 -3.86 -3.99 12.85
C GLU A 46 -4.86 -5.13 13.11
N HIS A 47 -5.69 -5.44 12.12
CA HIS A 47 -6.63 -6.56 12.20
C HIS A 47 -5.94 -7.92 12.31
N CYS A 48 -4.82 -8.13 11.61
CA CYS A 48 -4.02 -9.34 11.72
C CYS A 48 -3.44 -9.50 13.14
N ILE A 49 -2.88 -8.43 13.71
CA ILE A 49 -2.28 -8.43 15.04
C ILE A 49 -3.34 -8.70 16.12
N ASN A 50 -4.49 -8.02 16.04
CA ASN A 50 -5.51 -8.09 17.10
C ASN A 50 -6.35 -9.37 17.07
N GLN A 51 -6.49 -10.04 15.91
CA GLN A 51 -7.43 -11.15 15.75
C GLN A 51 -6.78 -12.53 15.62
N VAL A 52 -5.50 -12.63 15.25
CA VAL A 52 -4.84 -13.92 15.06
C VAL A 52 -4.09 -14.33 16.33
N VAL A 53 -4.18 -15.61 16.72
CA VAL A 53 -3.40 -16.16 17.85
C VAL A 53 -2.02 -16.57 17.36
N ASP A 54 -1.01 -16.43 18.23
CA ASP A 54 0.39 -16.81 17.96
C ASP A 54 1.03 -15.94 16.86
N VAL A 55 0.73 -14.64 16.92
CA VAL A 55 1.20 -13.61 15.97
C VAL A 55 2.72 -13.62 15.83
N ASP A 56 3.44 -13.76 16.94
CA ASP A 56 4.91 -13.78 16.95
C ASP A 56 5.48 -14.96 16.17
N ARG A 57 4.80 -16.12 16.19
CA ARG A 57 5.25 -17.33 15.50
C ARG A 57 4.80 -17.38 14.04
N LEU A 58 3.60 -16.89 13.74
CA LEU A 58 3.04 -16.90 12.38
C LEU A 58 3.49 -15.71 11.53
N PHE A 59 3.72 -14.56 12.16
CA PHE A 59 3.99 -13.31 11.48
C PHE A 59 5.27 -12.64 11.93
N THR A 60 6.07 -13.30 12.77
CA THR A 60 7.46 -12.92 13.06
C THR A 60 7.54 -11.54 13.70
N ASN A 61 8.05 -10.52 13.01
CA ASN A 61 8.13 -9.12 13.47
C ASN A 61 7.00 -8.23 12.92
N ILE A 62 5.78 -8.75 12.77
CA ILE A 62 4.64 -8.00 12.17
C ILE A 62 4.27 -6.74 12.94
N GLU A 63 4.46 -6.71 14.27
CA GLU A 63 4.24 -5.50 15.06
C GLU A 63 5.21 -4.39 14.63
N SER A 64 6.48 -4.73 14.38
CA SER A 64 7.45 -3.78 13.82
C SER A 64 7.10 -3.35 12.39
N VAL A 65 6.57 -4.26 11.57
CA VAL A 65 6.08 -3.91 10.21
C VAL A 65 4.91 -2.92 10.31
N PHE A 66 3.98 -3.14 11.24
CA PHE A 66 2.88 -2.23 11.52
C PHE A 66 3.36 -0.86 11.97
N GLU A 67 4.34 -0.79 12.89
CA GLU A 67 4.92 0.48 13.34
C GLU A 67 5.55 1.27 12.18
N VAL A 68 6.30 0.60 11.29
CA VAL A 68 6.91 1.26 10.13
C VAL A 68 5.86 1.71 9.11
N SER A 69 4.82 0.90 8.87
CA SER A 69 3.70 1.30 8.00
C SER A 69 2.92 2.49 8.58
N ALA A 70 2.69 2.51 9.90
CA ALA A 70 2.08 3.63 10.60
C ALA A 70 2.89 4.93 10.44
N GLU A 71 4.21 4.83 10.61
CA GLU A 71 5.12 5.98 10.41
C GLU A 71 5.12 6.44 8.95
N LEU A 72 5.11 5.51 7.98
CA LEU A 72 5.00 5.84 6.56
C LEU A 72 3.70 6.59 6.27
N LEU A 73 2.56 6.06 6.73
CA LEU A 73 1.26 6.68 6.52
C LEU A 73 1.21 8.09 7.10
N GLN A 74 1.69 8.27 8.34
CA GLN A 74 1.74 9.57 8.98
C GLN A 74 2.55 10.58 8.15
N ARG A 75 3.76 10.20 7.72
CA ARG A 75 4.62 11.08 6.92
C ARG A 75 4.02 11.41 5.55
N LEU A 76 3.33 10.46 4.92
CA LEU A 76 2.60 10.68 3.68
C LEU A 76 1.42 11.65 3.87
N GLN A 77 0.65 11.50 4.95
CA GLN A 77 -0.43 12.42 5.31
C GLN A 77 0.09 13.84 5.57
N GLU A 78 1.20 13.97 6.29
CA GLU A 78 1.86 15.26 6.53
C GLU A 78 2.32 15.90 5.21
N ALA A 79 2.99 15.14 4.33
CA ALA A 79 3.48 15.61 3.04
C ALA A 79 2.38 15.91 2.01
N THR A 80 1.15 15.44 2.23
CA THR A 80 -0.03 15.69 1.39
C THR A 80 -1.01 16.69 1.99
N SER A 81 -0.73 17.19 3.20
CA SER A 81 -1.61 18.13 3.90
C SER A 81 -1.69 19.52 3.25
N ASP A 82 -0.68 19.89 2.44
CA ASP A 82 -0.68 21.13 1.67
C ASP A 82 -1.73 21.06 0.54
N PRO A 83 -2.65 22.04 0.45
CA PRO A 83 -3.65 22.08 -0.61
C PRO A 83 -3.07 22.34 -2.00
N ASP A 84 -1.86 22.88 -2.11
CA ASP A 84 -1.18 23.04 -3.39
C ASP A 84 -0.53 21.71 -3.83
N PRO A 85 -1.01 21.05 -4.90
CA PRO A 85 -0.40 19.83 -5.37
C PRO A 85 1.08 20.02 -5.75
N GLU A 86 1.50 21.21 -6.20
CA GLU A 86 2.87 21.44 -6.65
C GLU A 86 3.90 21.36 -5.50
N THR A 87 3.49 21.60 -4.25
CA THR A 87 4.37 21.57 -3.07
C THR A 87 4.46 20.18 -2.42
N GLN A 88 3.62 19.22 -2.84
CA GLN A 88 3.59 17.86 -2.28
C GLN A 88 4.81 17.03 -2.70
N LEU A 89 5.89 17.09 -1.91
CA LEU A 89 7.15 16.39 -2.18
C LEU A 89 7.20 14.98 -1.57
N ILE A 90 6.35 14.09 -2.07
CA ILE A 90 6.19 12.71 -1.55
C ILE A 90 7.48 11.87 -1.64
N GLY A 91 8.34 12.14 -2.63
CA GLY A 91 9.60 11.41 -2.78
C GLY A 91 10.54 11.50 -1.58
N GLU A 92 10.53 12.64 -0.87
CA GLU A 92 11.36 12.83 0.32
C GLU A 92 10.96 11.92 1.48
N VAL A 93 9.67 11.60 1.60
CA VAL A 93 9.16 10.67 2.62
C VAL A 93 9.82 9.29 2.46
N PHE A 94 9.87 8.77 1.23
CA PHE A 94 10.50 7.48 0.95
C PHE A 94 12.00 7.49 1.20
N ILE A 95 12.70 8.59 0.87
CA ILE A 95 14.13 8.71 1.12
C ILE A 95 14.44 8.65 2.61
N GLN A 96 13.62 9.29 3.45
CA GLN A 96 13.80 9.36 4.90
C GLN A 96 13.55 8.01 5.58
N ILE A 97 12.50 7.30 5.16
CA ILE A 97 12.08 6.05 5.83
C ILE A 97 12.78 4.79 5.30
N LYS A 98 13.42 4.86 4.12
CA LYS A 98 13.99 3.69 3.42
C LYS A 98 14.82 2.77 4.31
N ALA A 99 15.65 3.33 5.20
CA ALA A 99 16.59 2.55 6.01
C ALA A 99 15.85 1.74 7.08
N ILE A 100 14.82 2.33 7.68
CA ILE A 100 13.97 1.67 8.68
C ILE A 100 13.12 0.61 7.99
N MET A 101 12.53 0.93 6.83
CA MET A 101 11.80 -0.08 6.03
C MET A 101 12.70 -1.27 5.69
N GLU A 102 13.91 -1.04 5.19
CA GLU A 102 14.83 -2.12 4.86
C GLU A 102 15.17 -2.99 6.08
N GLU A 103 15.45 -2.37 7.23
CA GLU A 103 15.81 -3.09 8.47
C GLU A 103 14.68 -3.99 8.98
N VAL A 104 13.44 -3.54 8.88
CA VAL A 104 12.27 -4.27 9.38
C VAL A 104 11.79 -5.32 8.37
N TYR A 105 11.63 -4.92 7.10
CA TYR A 105 11.09 -5.82 6.08
C TYR A 105 12.06 -6.94 5.71
N LYS A 106 13.38 -6.75 5.84
CA LYS A 106 14.34 -7.86 5.60
C LYS A 106 14.11 -9.02 6.58
N ILE A 107 13.79 -8.72 7.85
CA ILE A 107 13.53 -9.73 8.89
C ILE A 107 12.21 -10.44 8.58
N TYR A 108 11.17 -9.66 8.26
CA TYR A 108 9.85 -10.18 7.92
C TYR A 108 9.91 -11.14 6.72
N CYS A 109 10.61 -10.73 5.66
CA CYS A 109 10.77 -11.56 4.46
C CYS A 109 11.68 -12.76 4.69
N TYR A 110 12.74 -12.62 5.50
CA TYR A 110 13.67 -13.73 5.78
C TYR A 110 12.97 -14.92 6.44
N HIS A 111 12.04 -14.67 7.36
CA HIS A 111 11.32 -15.71 8.08
C HIS A 111 10.04 -16.21 7.37
N HIS A 112 9.74 -15.73 6.16
CA HIS A 112 8.49 -16.05 5.45
C HIS A 112 8.30 -17.57 5.23
N ASP A 113 9.37 -18.29 4.89
CA ASP A 113 9.31 -19.74 4.67
C ASP A 113 9.04 -20.52 5.97
N GLU A 114 9.57 -20.06 7.10
CA GLU A 114 9.34 -20.66 8.41
C GLU A 114 7.91 -20.43 8.90
N ALA A 115 7.39 -19.21 8.72
CA ALA A 115 5.99 -18.89 8.96
C ALA A 115 5.05 -19.80 8.15
N ASN A 116 5.33 -19.98 6.85
CA ASN A 116 4.58 -20.87 5.98
C ASN A 116 4.65 -22.35 6.41
N ALA A 117 5.83 -22.81 6.86
CA ALA A 117 5.98 -24.17 7.38
C ALA A 117 5.16 -24.37 8.68
N SER A 118 5.18 -23.39 9.58
CA SER A 118 4.36 -23.39 10.79
C SER A 118 2.86 -23.43 10.45
N LEU A 119 2.41 -22.61 9.50
CA LEU A 119 1.02 -22.60 9.06
C LEU A 119 0.57 -23.96 8.49
N LYS A 120 1.41 -24.61 7.68
CA LYS A 120 1.15 -25.99 7.18
C LYS A 120 1.03 -26.99 8.31
N SER A 121 1.88 -26.89 9.34
CA SER A 121 1.80 -27.78 10.51
C SER A 121 0.49 -27.62 11.29
N TYR A 122 -0.12 -26.43 11.24
CA TYR A 122 -1.40 -26.13 11.87
C TYR A 122 -2.60 -26.68 11.09
N GLU A 123 -2.45 -27.07 9.83
CA GLU A 123 -3.53 -27.73 9.06
C GLU A 123 -3.95 -29.06 9.68
N ALA A 124 -3.00 -29.78 10.28
CA ALA A 124 -3.26 -31.05 10.96
C ALA A 124 -3.91 -30.88 12.34
N GLN A 125 -4.02 -29.65 12.86
CA GLN A 125 -4.49 -29.37 14.22
C GLN A 125 -5.89 -28.75 14.18
N GLU A 126 -6.91 -29.58 14.44
CA GLU A 126 -8.33 -29.19 14.27
C GLU A 126 -8.74 -28.00 15.14
N ASP A 127 -8.24 -27.92 16.38
CA ASP A 127 -8.53 -26.82 17.30
C ASP A 127 -7.98 -25.48 16.78
N ILE A 128 -6.77 -25.48 16.23
CA ILE A 128 -6.16 -24.29 15.62
C ILE A 128 -6.92 -23.90 14.36
N GLN A 129 -7.25 -24.86 13.49
CA GLN A 129 -8.05 -24.60 12.29
C GLN A 129 -9.43 -24.03 12.60
N LYS A 130 -10.09 -24.54 13.66
CA LYS A 130 -11.37 -24.01 14.14
C LYS A 130 -11.23 -22.60 14.67
N HIS A 131 -10.10 -22.27 15.28
CA HIS A 131 -9.79 -20.91 15.71
C HIS A 131 -9.58 -19.98 14.49
N PHE A 132 -8.72 -20.33 13.53
CA PHE A 132 -8.52 -19.54 12.32
C PHE A 132 -9.81 -19.25 11.56
N ARG A 133 -10.69 -20.26 11.41
CA ARG A 133 -12.02 -20.04 10.82
C ARG A 133 -12.81 -18.97 11.56
N ARG A 134 -12.72 -18.91 12.88
CA ARG A 134 -13.39 -17.89 13.70
C ARG A 134 -12.77 -16.51 13.51
N CYS A 135 -11.45 -16.41 13.46
CA CYS A 135 -10.74 -15.16 13.16
C CYS A 135 -11.14 -14.63 11.78
N ILE A 136 -11.11 -15.48 10.76
CA ILE A 136 -11.53 -15.13 9.38
C ILE A 136 -12.99 -14.67 9.35
N LEU A 137 -13.89 -15.36 10.05
CA LEU A 137 -15.30 -14.94 10.14
C LEU A 137 -15.47 -13.60 10.84
N SER A 138 -14.65 -13.31 11.85
CA SER A 138 -14.65 -12.02 12.54
C SER A 138 -14.12 -10.91 11.63
N LEU A 139 -13.01 -11.15 10.93
CA LEU A 139 -12.44 -10.24 9.93
C LEU A 139 -13.46 -9.92 8.83
N ARG A 140 -14.11 -10.94 8.25
CA ARG A 140 -15.15 -10.74 7.23
C ARG A 140 -16.27 -9.81 7.69
N LYS A 141 -16.72 -9.94 8.95
CA LYS A 141 -17.75 -9.05 9.50
C LYS A 141 -17.30 -7.60 9.59
N ILE A 142 -16.00 -7.34 9.78
CA ILE A 142 -15.46 -5.98 9.79
C ILE A 142 -15.55 -5.40 8.38
N TYR A 143 -15.03 -6.11 7.37
CA TYR A 143 -15.10 -5.65 5.97
C TYR A 143 -16.54 -5.57 5.42
N ASP A 144 -17.47 -6.41 5.88
CA ASP A 144 -18.88 -6.33 5.48
C ASP A 144 -19.62 -5.10 6.07
N GLN A 145 -19.03 -4.43 7.07
CA GLN A 145 -19.59 -3.25 7.75
C GLN A 145 -18.99 -1.91 7.26
N GLU A 146 -17.89 -1.97 6.50
CA GLU A 146 -17.24 -0.83 5.85
C GLU A 146 -17.85 -0.54 4.46
#